data_AF-A0A6N9U4Q7-F1
#
_entry.id   AF-A0A6N9U4Q7-F1
#
_cell.length_a   1.000
_cell.length_b   1.000
_cell.length_c   1.000
_cell.angle_alpha   90.00
_cell.angle_beta   90.00
_cell.angle_gamma   90.00
#
_symmetry.space_group_name_H-M   'P 1'
#
loop_
_entity.id
_entity.type
_entity.pdbx_description
1 polymer ?
#
loop_
_entity_poly.entity_id
_entity_poly.type
_entity_poly.pdbx_seq_one_letter_code
_entity_poly.pdbx_strand_id
1 'polypeptide(L)'
;TAVMSAVDPSRAPLGRTLITSTVLGPPPPDLDRAVRDHLAVLYGVPTYDWELLAAHHDPEAVPVMAPPHDLRRPVRVLAGLYVCGDHR
;
A
#
# COMPACT_ATOMS: atom_id res chain seq x y z
N THR A 1 -6.08 -4.74 0.86
CA THR A 1 -7.12 -3.69 0.93
C THR A 1 -7.63 -3.61 2.35
N ALA A 2 -8.03 -2.43 2.81
CA ALA A 2 -8.59 -2.19 4.13
C ALA A 2 -9.66 -1.10 4.11
N VAL A 3 -10.67 -1.22 4.98
CA VAL A 3 -11.69 -0.20 5.22
C VAL A 3 -11.15 0.79 6.27
N MET A 4 -10.46 1.83 5.83
CA MET A 4 -9.76 2.78 6.70
C MET A 4 -10.69 3.53 7.65
N SER A 5 -11.92 3.82 7.23
CA SER A 5 -12.95 4.43 8.09
C SER A 5 -13.43 3.52 9.23
N ALA A 6 -13.25 2.20 9.11
CA ALA A 6 -13.55 1.26 10.20
C ALA A 6 -12.40 1.18 11.21
N VAL A 7 -11.15 1.41 10.76
CA VAL A 7 -9.96 1.49 11.61
C VAL A 7 -9.94 2.81 12.38
N ASP A 8 -10.23 3.91 11.69
CA ASP A 8 -10.24 5.26 12.23
C ASP A 8 -11.40 6.05 11.61
N PRO A 9 -12.53 6.19 12.32
CA PRO A 9 -13.72 6.86 11.82
C PRO A 9 -13.52 8.32 11.42
N SER A 10 -12.47 8.99 11.92
CA SER A 10 -12.18 10.39 11.57
C SER A 10 -11.67 10.58 10.14
N ARG A 11 -11.30 9.49 9.45
CA ARG A 11 -10.74 9.51 8.09
C ARG A 11 -11.79 9.67 6.99
N ALA A 12 -13.08 9.58 7.32
CA ALA A 12 -14.16 9.77 6.37
C ALA A 12 -15.28 10.61 7.00
N PRO A 13 -16.02 11.40 6.19
CA PRO A 13 -17.25 12.03 6.65
C PRO A 13 -18.25 10.99 7.17
N LEU A 14 -19.11 11.39 8.10
CA LEU A 14 -20.15 10.52 8.64
C LEU A 14 -21.04 9.98 7.51
N GLY A 15 -21.30 8.68 7.52
CA GLY A 15 -22.07 7.99 6.48
C GLY A 15 -21.30 7.70 5.18
N ARG A 16 -19.99 7.98 5.13
CA ARG A 16 -19.12 7.62 4.00
C ARG A 16 -18.08 6.59 4.46
N THR A 17 -17.73 5.69 3.54
CA THR A 17 -16.72 4.65 3.78
C THR A 17 -15.46 4.99 3.00
N LEU A 18 -14.30 4.98 3.65
CA LEU A 18 -13.00 5.11 2.99
C LEU A 18 -12.32 3.75 2.90
N ILE A 19 -11.96 3.35 1.69
CA ILE A 19 -11.24 2.10 1.42
C ILE A 19 -9.89 2.44 0.80
N THR A 20 -8.84 1.77 1.26
CA THR A 20 -7.50 1.89 0.70
C THR A 20 -7.02 0.53 0.22
N SER A 21 -6.47 0.49 -1.00
CA SER A 21 -5.87 -0.70 -1.58
C SER A 21 -4.47 -0.38 -2.09
N THR A 22 -3.59 -1.38 -2.05
CA THR A 22 -2.20 -1.29 -2.53
C THR A 22 -2.04 -2.30 -3.64
N VAL A 23 -1.48 -1.87 -4.77
CA VAL A 23 -1.13 -2.71 -5.91
C VAL A 23 0.39 -2.73 -6.00
N LEU A 24 0.97 -3.92 -6.18
CA LEU A 24 2.42 -4.08 -6.30
C LEU A 24 2.84 -3.99 -7.77
N GLY A 25 3.91 -3.25 -8.03
CA GLY A 25 4.49 -3.06 -9.36
C GLY A 25 3.90 -1.87 -10.14
N PRO A 26 4.30 -1.72 -11.42
CA PRO A 26 3.84 -0.63 -12.27
C PRO A 26 2.31 -0.62 -12.41
N PRO A 27 1.66 0.56 -12.41
CA PRO A 27 0.22 0.65 -12.52
C PRO A 27 -0.22 0.19 -13.92
N PRO A 28 -1.22 -0.69 -14.05
CA PRO A 28 -1.76 -1.05 -15.35
C PRO A 28 -2.48 0.16 -15.98
N PRO A 29 -2.66 0.19 -17.32
CA PRO A 29 -3.32 1.30 -18.03
C PRO A 29 -4.72 1.64 -17.53
N ASP A 30 -5.42 0.68 -16.92
CA ASP A 30 -6.77 0.84 -16.39
C ASP A 30 -6.85 0.47 -14.89
N LEU A 31 -5.91 1.03 -14.12
CA LEU A 31 -5.73 0.78 -12.70
C LEU A 31 -7.04 0.87 -11.90
N ASP A 32 -7.80 1.94 -12.11
CA ASP A 32 -9.02 2.20 -11.34
C ASP A 32 -10.06 1.10 -11.54
N ARG A 33 -10.42 0.80 -12.81
CA ARG A 33 -11.39 -0.28 -13.11
C ARG A 33 -10.87 -1.62 -12.62
N ALA A 34 -9.61 -1.95 -12.89
CA ALA A 34 -9.04 -3.24 -12.48
C ALA A 34 -9.06 -3.43 -10.95
N VAL A 35 -8.77 -2.37 -10.18
CA VAL A 35 -8.85 -2.40 -8.73
C VAL A 35 -10.30 -2.51 -8.27
N ARG A 36 -11.23 -1.73 -8.83
CA ARG A 36 -12.66 -1.79 -8.45
C ARG A 36 -13.26 -3.17 -8.74
N ASP A 37 -12.97 -3.77 -9.89
CA ASP A 37 -13.39 -5.12 -10.25
C ASP A 37 -12.87 -6.16 -9.24
N HIS A 38 -11.59 -6.07 -8.86
CA HIS A 38 -11.01 -6.96 -7.86
C HIS A 38 -11.61 -6.74 -6.46
N LEU A 39 -11.89 -5.49 -6.07
CA LEU A 39 -12.54 -5.18 -4.79
C LEU A 39 -13.99 -5.67 -4.73
N ALA A 40 -14.71 -5.69 -5.86
CA ALA A 40 -16.05 -6.26 -5.92
C ALA A 40 -16.04 -7.76 -5.59
N VAL A 41 -15.05 -8.49 -6.10
CA VAL A 41 -14.84 -9.91 -5.78
C VAL A 41 -14.48 -10.07 -4.30
N LEU A 42 -13.56 -9.27 -3.77
CA LEU A 42 -13.09 -9.39 -2.39
C LEU A 42 -14.16 -9.07 -1.34
N TYR A 43 -14.97 -8.04 -1.58
CA TYR A 43 -15.99 -7.59 -0.62
C TYR A 43 -17.37 -8.19 -0.88
N GLY A 44 -17.59 -8.88 -2.00
CA GLY A 44 -18.88 -9.48 -2.34
C GLY A 44 -19.99 -8.45 -2.59
N VAL A 45 -19.62 -7.23 -2.97
CA VAL A 45 -20.55 -6.12 -3.26
C VAL A 45 -20.18 -5.45 -4.57
N PRO A 46 -21.14 -4.89 -5.31
CA PRO A 46 -20.80 -4.07 -6.48
C PRO A 46 -20.00 -2.83 -6.07
N THR A 47 -19.04 -2.44 -6.92
CA THR A 47 -18.15 -1.28 -6.72
C THR A 47 -18.19 -0.28 -7.87
N TYR A 48 -19.11 -0.47 -8.82
CA TYR A 48 -19.19 0.35 -10.04
C TYR A 48 -19.52 1.81 -9.75
N ASP A 49 -20.19 2.09 -8.64
CA ASP A 49 -20.59 3.40 -8.15
C ASP A 49 -19.58 4.03 -7.18
N TRP A 50 -18.46 3.34 -6.92
CA TRP A 50 -17.40 3.87 -6.07
C TRP A 50 -16.57 4.90 -6.82
N GLU A 51 -16.15 5.93 -6.08
CA GLU A 51 -15.36 7.04 -6.58
C GLU A 51 -13.88 6.86 -6.17
N LEU A 52 -12.96 6.93 -7.14
CA LEU A 52 -11.53 6.98 -6.86
C LEU A 52 -11.14 8.37 -6.35
N LEU A 53 -10.76 8.46 -5.08
CA LEU A 53 -10.32 9.73 -4.48
C LEU A 53 -8.87 10.08 -4.85
N ALA A 54 -7.97 9.09 -4.85
CA ALA A 54 -6.57 9.28 -5.17
C ALA A 54 -5.89 7.97 -5.55
N ALA A 55 -4.94 8.04 -6.47
CA ALA A 55 -3.98 6.99 -6.76
C ALA A 55 -2.57 7.58 -6.76
N HIS A 56 -1.66 6.95 -6.01
CA HIS A 56 -0.25 7.33 -5.95
C HIS A 56 0.59 6.12 -6.34
N HIS A 57 1.53 6.35 -7.24
CA HIS A 57 2.53 5.35 -7.62
C HIS A 57 3.91 5.91 -7.28
N ASP A 58 4.66 5.12 -6.52
CA ASP A 58 6.05 5.39 -6.19
C ASP A 58 6.86 4.12 -6.53
N PRO A 59 7.74 4.16 -7.55
CA PRO A 59 8.56 3.01 -7.92
C PRO A 59 9.57 2.61 -6.83
N GLU A 60 9.88 3.51 -5.89
CA GLU A 60 10.82 3.31 -4.78
C GLU A 60 10.09 3.15 -3.44
N ALA A 61 8.80 2.81 -3.46
CA ALA A 61 7.94 2.74 -2.26
C ALA A 61 8.42 1.77 -1.18
N VAL A 62 9.06 0.66 -1.57
CA VAL A 62 9.51 -0.40 -0.66
C VAL A 62 10.85 -0.97 -1.15
N PRO A 63 11.86 -1.14 -0.27
CA PRO A 63 13.14 -1.73 -0.66
C PRO A 63 12.99 -3.19 -1.07
N VAL A 64 13.72 -3.58 -2.11
CA VAL A 64 13.78 -4.98 -2.57
C VAL A 64 14.70 -5.79 -1.66
N MET A 65 14.15 -6.82 -1.00
CA MET A 65 14.88 -7.74 -0.11
C MET A 65 15.12 -9.09 -0.81
N ALA A 66 15.97 -9.08 -1.86
CA ALA A 66 16.20 -10.26 -2.68
C ALA A 66 16.92 -11.40 -1.93
N PRO A 67 16.54 -12.68 -2.15
CA PRO A 67 17.20 -13.82 -1.52
C PRO A 67 18.60 -14.11 -2.09
N PRO A 68 19.57 -14.58 -1.26
CA PRO A 68 19.49 -14.71 0.19
C PRO A 68 19.71 -13.35 0.89
N HIS A 69 18.69 -12.86 1.60
CA HIS A 69 18.78 -11.60 2.35
C HIS A 69 19.23 -11.85 3.80
N ASP A 70 20.24 -11.12 4.27
CA ASP A 70 20.73 -11.20 5.65
C ASP A 70 20.16 -10.07 6.53
N LEU A 71 19.08 -10.37 7.25
CA LEU A 71 18.42 -9.46 8.21
C LEU A 71 19.28 -9.15 9.45
N ARG A 72 20.44 -9.79 9.62
CA ARG A 72 21.35 -9.56 10.76
C ARG A 72 22.67 -8.94 10.32
N ARG A 73 22.76 -8.46 9.09
CA ARG A 73 23.94 -7.78 8.56
C ARG A 73 24.37 -6.67 9.54
N PRO A 74 25.64 -6.63 9.99
CA PRO A 74 26.09 -5.59 10.91
C PRO A 74 25.81 -4.18 10.38
N VAL A 75 25.15 -3.35 11.20
CA VAL A 75 24.76 -1.98 10.83
C VAL A 75 25.82 -0.93 11.15
N ARG A 76 26.80 -1.24 12.02
CA ARG A 76 27.90 -0.33 12.33
C ARG A 76 28.93 -0.35 11.21
N VAL A 77 29.11 0.78 10.53
CA VAL A 77 30.10 0.92 9.45
C VAL A 77 31.46 1.28 10.04
N LEU A 78 31.49 2.28 10.92
CA LEU A 78 32.67 2.82 11.61
C LEU A 78 32.25 3.30 13.02
N ALA A 79 33.22 3.69 13.86
CA ALA A 79 32.93 4.24 15.18
C ALA A 79 32.04 5.49 15.05
N GLY A 80 30.83 5.40 15.61
CA GLY A 80 29.83 6.48 15.55
C GLY A 80 28.97 6.54 14.28
N LEU A 81 29.20 5.67 13.28
CA LEU A 81 28.43 5.63 12.03
C LEU A 81 27.66 4.31 11.88
N TYR A 82 26.34 4.44 11.71
CA TYR A 82 25.40 3.33 11.60
C TYR A 82 24.52 3.47 10.36
N VAL A 83 24.19 2.35 9.73
CA VAL A 83 23.16 2.28 8.69
C VAL A 83 21.80 2.08 9.37
N CYS A 84 20.84 2.92 9.03
CA CYS A 84 19.47 2.86 9.56
C CYS A 84 18.47 2.97 8.41
N GLY A 85 17.29 2.36 8.57
CA GLY A 85 16.23 2.33 7.57
C GLY A 85 15.62 0.94 7.45
N ASP A 86 14.52 0.85 6.73
CA ASP A 86 13.77 -0.38 6.41
C ASP A 86 14.54 -1.40 5.55
N HIS A 87 15.61 -0.96 4.89
CA HIS A 87 16.54 -1.80 4.12
C HIS A 87 17.58 -2.56 4.99
N ARG A 88 17.47 -2.47 6.32
CA ARG A 88 18.36 -3.12 7.29
C ARG A 88 17.60 -3.90 8.33
#